data_AF-A0A0A9E3H5-F1
#
_entry.id   AF-A0A0A9E3H5-F1
#
_cell.length_a   1.000
_cell.length_b   1.000
_cell.length_c   1.000
_cell.angle_alpha   90.00
_cell.angle_beta   90.00
_cell.angle_gamma   90.00
#
_symmetry.space_group_name_H-M   'P 1'
#
loop_
_entity.id
_entity.type
_entity.pdbx_description
1 polymer ?
#
loop_
_entity_poly.entity_id
_entity_poly.type
_entity_poly.pdbx_seq_one_letter_code
_entity_poly.pdbx_strand_id
1 'polypeptide(L)'
;MAILGVDGFSSLPENCLTLCYIFFAAAIVINLVRDVTPHKVSRFIPLPMAMAIPFYIGSYFAIDMFLGSVILFVWERLNKAKADAFGPAVASGLICGDGIWTLPQSILALAKVKPPICMKFLSRAANAKVDSFLAG
;
A
#
# COMPACT_ATOMS: atom_id res chain seq x y z
N MET A 1 -8.65 -8.73 2.56
CA MET A 1 -9.18 -8.16 3.82
C MET A 1 -10.59 -8.64 4.19
N ALA A 2 -11.34 -9.29 3.30
CA ALA A 2 -12.69 -9.77 3.63
C ALA A 2 -12.73 -10.85 4.74
N ILE A 3 -11.76 -11.76 4.79
CA ILE A 3 -11.71 -12.90 5.74
C ILE A 3 -11.63 -12.45 7.21
N LEU A 4 -10.86 -11.40 7.53
CA LEU A 4 -10.74 -10.87 8.91
C LEU A 4 -12.04 -10.24 9.42
N GLY A 5 -12.90 -9.76 8.51
CA GLY A 5 -14.19 -9.16 8.86
C GLY A 5 -15.31 -10.18 9.11
N VAL A 6 -15.19 -11.40 8.59
CA VAL A 6 -16.19 -12.48 8.77
C VAL A 6 -15.78 -13.53 9.80
N ASP A 7 -14.49 -13.87 9.91
CA ASP A 7 -14.01 -14.89 10.85
C ASP A 7 -13.56 -14.30 12.21
N GLY A 8 -13.50 -12.97 12.32
CA GLY A 8 -13.17 -12.24 13.54
C GLY A 8 -11.74 -12.45 14.05
N PHE A 9 -11.42 -11.79 15.17
CA PHE A 9 -10.10 -11.86 15.83
C PHE A 9 -9.72 -13.27 16.31
N SER A 10 -10.64 -14.24 16.23
CA SER A 10 -10.45 -15.63 16.63
C SER A 10 -9.68 -16.47 15.61
N SER A 11 -9.59 -16.03 14.36
CA SER A 11 -8.77 -16.68 13.30
C SER A 11 -7.34 -16.14 13.22
N LEU A 12 -6.94 -15.25 14.13
CA LEU A 12 -5.57 -14.76 14.18
C LEU A 12 -4.64 -15.82 14.78
N PRO A 13 -3.45 -16.06 14.19
CA PRO A 13 -2.47 -16.99 14.73
C PRO A 13 -2.08 -16.62 16.18
N GLU A 14 -1.79 -17.64 17.00
CA GLU A 14 -1.36 -17.46 18.39
C GLU A 14 -0.21 -16.43 18.46
N ASN A 15 -0.37 -15.44 19.34
CA ASN A 15 0.51 -14.27 19.52
C ASN A 15 0.41 -13.13 18.52
N CYS A 16 -0.41 -13.20 17.46
CA CYS A 16 -0.53 -12.11 16.48
C CYS A 16 -0.94 -10.78 17.14
N LEU A 17 -1.93 -10.79 18.03
CA LEU A 17 -2.36 -9.61 18.79
C LEU A 17 -1.24 -9.07 19.70
N THR A 18 -0.49 -9.95 20.35
CA THR A 18 0.64 -9.58 21.21
C THR A 18 1.74 -8.88 20.40
N LEU A 19 2.10 -9.44 19.24
CA LEU A 19 3.05 -8.80 18.33
C LEU A 19 2.52 -7.46 17.82
N CYS A 20 1.23 -7.35 17.47
CA CYS A 20 0.62 -6.08 17.07
C CYS A 20 0.74 -5.01 18.16
N TYR A 21 0.46 -5.34 19.42
CA TYR A 21 0.62 -4.39 20.52
C TYR A 21 2.07 -3.96 20.73
N ILE A 22 3.02 -4.90 20.64
CA ILE A 22 4.46 -4.60 20.78
C ILE A 22 4.92 -3.67 19.65
N PHE A 23 4.59 -3.99 18.39
CA PHE A 23 4.98 -3.15 17.25
C PHE A 23 4.28 -1.80 17.26
N PHE A 24 3.04 -1.73 17.73
CA PHE A 24 2.32 -0.47 17.90
C PHE A 24 3.00 0.43 18.94
N ALA A 25 3.34 -0.13 20.10
CA ALA A 25 4.10 0.60 21.13
C ALA A 25 5.47 1.05 20.61
N ALA A 26 6.19 0.17 19.90
CA ALA A 26 7.47 0.50 19.28
C ALA A 26 7.34 1.63 18.25
N ALA A 27 6.29 1.62 17.41
CA ALA A 27 6.03 2.66 16.43
C ALA A 27 5.76 4.02 17.09
N ILE A 28 5.00 4.05 18.20
CA ILE A 28 4.77 5.27 18.98
C ILE A 28 6.11 5.79 19.52
N VAL A 29 6.94 4.93 20.11
CA VAL A 29 8.24 5.31 20.65
C VAL A 29 9.15 5.89 19.55
N ILE A 30 9.21 5.26 18.37
CA ILE A 30 10.02 5.73 17.25
C ILE A 30 9.53 7.12 16.77
N ASN A 31 8.23 7.31 16.63
CA ASN A 31 7.67 8.62 16.25
C ASN A 31 7.95 9.69 17.30
N LEU A 32 7.82 9.36 18.60
CA LEU A 32 8.11 10.29 19.68
C LEU A 32 9.60 10.69 19.70
N VAL A 33 10.50 9.72 19.51
CA VAL A 33 11.94 10.00 19.38
C VAL A 33 12.20 10.90 18.18
N ARG A 34 11.54 10.65 17.04
CA ARG A 34 11.66 11.47 15.83
C ARG A 34 11.19 12.92 16.03
N ASP A 35 10.16 13.13 16.84
CA ASP A 35 9.59 14.47 17.10
C ASP A 35 10.40 15.27 18.13
N VAL A 36 10.97 14.61 19.15
CA VAL A 36 11.81 15.26 20.17
C VAL A 36 13.22 15.55 19.65
N THR A 37 13.69 14.77 18.66
CA THR A 37 15.04 14.91 18.11
C THR A 37 15.13 16.07 17.11
N PRO A 38 16.21 16.89 17.11
CA PRO A 38 16.38 17.98 16.16
C PRO A 38 16.29 17.52 14.70
N HIS A 39 15.73 18.39 13.85
CA HIS A 39 15.40 18.14 12.43
C HIS A 39 16.56 17.56 11.59
N LYS A 40 17.82 17.83 11.97
CA LYS A 40 19.02 17.27 11.32
C LYS A 40 19.15 15.75 11.49
N VAL A 41 18.71 15.19 12.61
CA VAL A 41 18.77 13.74 12.89
C VAL A 41 17.41 13.08 12.60
N SER A 42 16.29 13.79 12.82
CA SER A 42 14.93 13.34 12.50
C SER A 42 14.74 12.96 11.02
N ARG A 43 15.49 13.60 10.10
CA ARG A 43 15.47 13.28 8.66
C ARG A 43 15.96 11.87 8.33
N PHE A 44 16.80 11.28 9.18
CA PHE A 44 17.35 9.93 8.97
C PHE A 44 16.49 8.83 9.59
N ILE A 45 15.50 9.18 10.41
CA ILE A 45 14.59 8.22 11.05
C ILE A 45 13.40 7.99 10.11
N PRO A 46 13.29 6.80 9.48
CA PRO A 46 12.15 6.51 8.63
C PRO A 46 10.89 6.35 9.49
N LEU A 47 9.76 6.77 8.93
CA LEU A 47 8.45 6.63 9.57
C LEU A 47 7.96 5.18 9.42
N PRO A 48 7.75 4.44 10.53
CA PRO A 48 7.34 3.03 10.47
C PRO A 48 6.08 2.80 9.63
N MET A 49 5.12 3.72 9.73
CA MET A 49 3.90 3.72 8.94
C MET A 49 4.19 3.80 7.43
N ALA A 50 5.04 4.72 6.99
CA ALA A 50 5.37 4.89 5.57
C ALA A 50 6.16 3.70 5.02
N MET A 51 7.03 3.11 5.84
CA MET A 51 7.78 1.91 5.47
C MET A 51 6.91 0.68 5.29
N ALA A 52 5.80 0.57 6.03
CA ALA A 52 4.92 -0.60 5.96
C ALA A 52 4.10 -0.67 4.66
N ILE A 53 3.79 0.47 4.03
CA ILE A 53 2.88 0.54 2.88
C ILE A 53 3.40 -0.26 1.66
N PRO A 54 4.66 -0.12 1.22
CA PRO A 54 5.20 -0.91 0.11
C PRO A 54 5.21 -2.42 0.40
N PHE A 55 5.40 -2.83 1.65
CA PHE A 55 5.36 -4.25 2.03
C PHE A 55 3.93 -4.83 1.96
N TYR A 56 2.91 -3.99 2.13
CA TYR A 56 1.51 -4.42 2.10
C TYR A 56 0.93 -4.45 0.68
N ILE A 57 1.22 -3.43 -0.13
CA ILE A 57 0.60 -3.22 -1.45
C ILE A 57 1.50 -3.76 -2.59
N GLY A 58 2.78 -4.00 -2.31
CA GLY A 58 3.75 -4.49 -3.28
C GLY A 58 4.43 -3.37 -4.08
N SER A 59 5.09 -3.75 -5.18
CA SER A 59 5.97 -2.86 -5.94
C SER A 59 5.26 -1.71 -6.66
N TYR A 60 3.96 -1.83 -6.96
CA TYR A 60 3.20 -0.77 -7.63
C TYR A 60 3.19 0.54 -6.81
N PHE A 61 3.03 0.43 -5.49
CA PHE A 61 3.08 1.59 -4.60
C PHE A 61 4.43 2.32 -4.63
N ALA A 62 5.53 1.58 -4.82
CA ALA A 62 6.86 2.18 -4.96
C ALA A 62 6.99 2.99 -6.26
N ILE A 63 6.35 2.54 -7.35
CA ILE A 63 6.31 3.24 -8.64
C ILE A 63 5.52 4.55 -8.48
N ASP A 64 4.37 4.51 -7.82
CA ASP A 64 3.52 5.69 -7.59
C ASP A 64 4.20 6.74 -6.71
N MET A 65 4.87 6.30 -5.63
CA MET A 65 5.67 7.18 -4.76
C MET A 65 6.82 7.85 -5.52
N PHE A 66 7.48 7.12 -6.43
CA PHE A 66 8.54 7.66 -7.28
C PHE A 66 7.99 8.73 -8.23
N LEU A 67 6.88 8.43 -8.93
CA LEU A 67 6.22 9.39 -9.82
C LEU A 67 5.76 10.64 -9.07
N GLY A 68 5.13 10.47 -7.90
CA GLY A 68 4.71 11.56 -7.04
C GLY A 68 5.89 12.44 -6.63
N SER A 69 7.02 11.83 -6.26
CA SER A 69 8.25 12.57 -5.89
C SER A 69 8.84 13.35 -7.06
N VAL A 70 8.82 12.80 -8.28
CA VAL A 70 9.29 13.50 -9.49
C VAL A 70 8.40 14.71 -9.81
N ILE A 71 7.07 14.55 -9.71
CA ILE A 71 6.11 15.65 -9.92
C ILE A 71 6.35 16.76 -8.89
N LEU A 72 6.50 16.41 -7.61
CA LEU A 72 6.76 17.35 -6.53
C LEU A 72 8.11 18.06 -6.74
N PHE A 73 9.15 17.34 -7.18
CA PHE A 73 10.47 17.90 -7.47
C PHE A 73 10.43 18.94 -8.60
N VAL A 74 9.74 18.64 -9.70
CA VAL A 74 9.57 19.60 -10.81
C VAL A 74 8.75 20.81 -10.34
N TRP A 75 7.72 20.59 -9.53
CA TRP A 75 6.87 21.66 -9.03
C TRP A 75 7.60 22.57 -8.03
N GLU A 76 8.41 22.01 -7.14
CA GLU A 76 9.29 22.75 -6.24
C GLU A 76 10.30 23.62 -7.01
N ARG A 77 10.82 23.12 -8.13
CA ARG A 77 11.75 23.85 -9.00
C ARG A 77 11.09 25.04 -9.71
N LEU A 78 9.80 24.94 -10.03
CA LEU A 78 9.06 26.03 -10.68
C LEU A 78 8.50 27.03 -9.67
N ASN A 79 7.91 26.57 -8.56
CA ASN A 79 7.26 27.40 -7.56
C ASN A 79 7.22 26.72 -6.18
N LYS A 80 8.27 26.96 -5.38
CA LYS A 80 8.44 26.37 -4.04
C LYS A 80 7.27 26.64 -3.08
N ALA A 81 6.79 27.89 -3.02
CA ALA A 81 5.70 28.28 -2.12
C ALA A 81 4.36 27.58 -2.42
N LYS A 82 4.07 27.30 -3.70
CA LYS A 82 2.86 26.57 -4.09
C LYS A 82 3.01 25.07 -3.86
N ALA A 83 4.20 24.52 -4.13
CA ALA A 83 4.48 23.11 -3.90
C ALA A 83 4.34 22.73 -2.42
N ASP A 84 4.88 23.53 -1.51
CA ASP A 84 4.79 23.26 -0.07
C ASP A 84 3.35 23.39 0.46
N ALA A 85 2.56 24.34 -0.07
CA ALA A 85 1.18 24.57 0.38
C ALA A 85 0.16 23.56 -0.20
N PHE A 86 0.28 23.23 -1.48
CA PHE A 86 -0.70 22.40 -2.20
C PHE A 86 -0.25 20.94 -2.39
N GLY A 87 1.04 20.63 -2.18
CA GLY A 87 1.57 19.27 -2.26
C GLY A 87 0.80 18.27 -1.39
N PRO A 88 0.57 18.56 -0.09
CA PRO A 88 -0.21 17.66 0.78
C PRO A 88 -1.66 17.48 0.32
N ALA A 89 -2.30 18.54 -0.19
CA ALA A 89 -3.67 18.48 -0.70
C ALA A 89 -3.77 17.57 -1.93
N VAL A 90 -2.86 17.73 -2.90
CA VAL A 90 -2.81 16.89 -4.11
C VAL A 90 -2.50 15.44 -3.76
N ALA A 91 -1.54 15.19 -2.87
CA ALA A 91 -1.20 13.84 -2.42
C ALA A 91 -2.38 13.15 -1.75
N SER A 92 -3.11 13.84 -0.86
CA SER A 92 -4.31 13.32 -0.21
C SER A 92 -5.43 13.00 -1.22
N GLY A 93 -5.58 13.84 -2.26
CA GLY A 93 -6.55 13.62 -3.33
C GLY A 93 -6.24 12.37 -4.15
N LEU A 94 -4.96 12.13 -4.47
CA LEU A 94 -4.52 10.92 -5.18
C LEU A 94 -4.74 9.65 -4.35
N ILE A 95 -4.40 9.67 -3.05
CA ILE A 95 -4.63 8.53 -2.14
C ILE A 95 -6.13 8.24 -1.98
N CYS A 96 -6.94 9.28 -1.79
CA CYS A 96 -8.39 9.13 -1.67
C CYS A 96 -9.01 8.63 -2.99
N GLY A 97 -8.48 9.07 -4.13
CA GLY A 97 -8.86 8.56 -5.45
C GLY A 97 -8.58 7.07 -5.62
N ASP A 98 -7.41 6.60 -5.18
CA ASP A 98 -7.09 5.16 -5.15
C ASP A 98 -8.08 4.39 -4.27
N GLY A 99 -8.38 4.94 -3.09
CA GLY A 99 -9.41 4.39 -2.18
C GLY A 99 -10.80 4.30 -2.83
N ILE A 100 -11.22 5.31 -3.61
CA ILE A 100 -12.50 5.28 -4.32
C ILE A 100 -12.54 4.15 -5.35
N TRP A 101 -11.43 3.82 -6.02
CA TRP A 101 -11.38 2.71 -6.97
C TRP A 101 -11.51 1.33 -6.32
N THR A 102 -11.09 1.20 -5.06
CA THR A 102 -11.28 -0.05 -4.31
C THR A 102 -12.75 -0.37 -4.01
N LEU A 103 -13.64 0.64 -3.98
CA LEU A 103 -15.07 0.46 -3.68
C LEU A 103 -15.81 -0.30 -4.80
N PRO A 104 -15.77 0.11 -6.09
CA PRO A 104 -16.32 -0.69 -7.17
C PRO A 104 -15.71 -2.09 -7.24
N GLN A 105 -14.39 -2.22 -7.09
CA GLN A 105 -13.73 -3.53 -7.11
C GLN A 105 -14.28 -4.46 -6.01
N SER A 106 -14.51 -3.92 -4.82
CA SER A 106 -15.12 -4.65 -3.70
C SER A 106 -16.57 -5.03 -3.99
N ILE A 107 -17.36 -4.14 -4.61
CA ILE A 107 -18.74 -4.41 -5.01
C ILE A 107 -18.80 -5.49 -6.09
N LEU A 108 -17.96 -5.41 -7.12
CA LEU A 108 -17.86 -6.44 -8.17
C LEU A 108 -17.43 -7.80 -7.59
N ALA A 109 -16.51 -7.81 -6.63
CA ALA A 109 -16.09 -9.02 -5.92
C ALA A 109 -17.22 -9.63 -5.07
N LEU A 110 -17.98 -8.79 -4.35
CA LEU A 110 -19.16 -9.21 -3.57
C LEU A 110 -20.29 -9.73 -4.47
N ALA A 111 -20.49 -9.11 -5.64
CA ALA A 111 -21.45 -9.54 -6.64
C ALA A 111 -21.03 -10.83 -7.39
N LYS A 112 -19.90 -11.45 -7.03
CA LYS A 112 -19.33 -12.66 -7.67
C LYS A 112 -19.24 -12.53 -9.20
N VAL A 113 -19.05 -11.31 -9.71
CA VAL A 113 -18.82 -11.12 -11.14
C VAL A 113 -17.50 -11.79 -11.46
N LYS A 114 -17.55 -12.89 -12.22
CA LYS A 114 -16.34 -13.59 -12.68
C LYS A 114 -15.48 -12.56 -13.42
N PRO A 115 -14.21 -12.35 -13.01
CA PRO A 115 -13.34 -11.49 -13.78
C PRO A 115 -13.29 -12.04 -15.21
N PRO A 116 -13.53 -11.21 -16.24
CA PRO A 116 -13.59 -11.66 -17.63
C PRO A 116 -12.24 -12.24 -18.12
N ILE A 117 -11.17 -12.05 -17.34
CA ILE A 117 -9.82 -12.53 -17.65
C ILE A 117 -9.21 -13.14 -16.39
N CYS A 118 -9.18 -14.47 -16.30
CA CYS A 118 -8.29 -15.17 -15.38
C CYS A 118 -6.86 -15.11 -15.95
N MET A 119 -6.05 -14.14 -15.55
CA MET A 119 -4.63 -14.13 -15.91
C MET A 119 -3.87 -15.17 -15.10
N LYS A 120 -3.45 -16.27 -15.76
CA LYS A 120 -2.57 -17.30 -15.20
C LYS A 120 -1.13 -16.99 -15.58
N PHE A 121 -0.31 -16.63 -14.59
CA PHE A 121 1.14 -16.51 -14.76
C PHE A 121 1.81 -17.88 -14.57
N LEU A 122 1.70 -18.74 -15.59
CA LEU A 122 2.40 -20.02 -15.65
C LEU A 122 3.69 -19.86 -16.48
N SER A 123 4.71 -20.67 -16.16
CA SER A 123 5.88 -20.78 -17.04
C SER A 123 5.45 -21.31 -18.41
N ARG A 124 6.16 -20.95 -19.49
CA ARG A 124 5.79 -21.35 -20.86
C ARG A 124 5.52 -22.86 -20.99
N ALA A 125 6.32 -23.69 -20.32
CA ALA A 125 6.17 -25.14 -20.32
C ALA A 125 4.89 -25.62 -19.61
N ALA A 126 4.49 -24.95 -18.52
CA ALA A 126 3.27 -25.27 -17.79
C ALA A 126 2.01 -24.78 -18.53
N ASN A 127 2.08 -23.61 -19.20
CA ASN A 127 0.99 -23.14 -20.07
C ASN A 127 0.75 -24.09 -21.24
N ALA A 128 1.80 -24.55 -21.92
CA ALA A 128 1.66 -25.51 -23.03
C ALA A 128 1.00 -26.83 -22.59
N LYS A 129 1.35 -27.33 -21.39
CA LYS A 129 0.67 -28.51 -20.82
C LYS A 129 -0.81 -28.23 -20.53
N VAL A 130 -1.12 -27.09 -19.91
CA VAL A 130 -2.50 -26.73 -19.57
C VAL A 130 -3.35 -26.55 -20.82
N ASP A 131 -2.83 -25.91 -21.88
CA ASP A 131 -3.52 -25.78 -23.17
C ASP A 131 -3.78 -27.15 -23.81
N SER A 132 -2.81 -28.07 -23.75
CA SER A 132 -3.00 -29.44 -24.25
C SER A 132 -4.04 -30.23 -23.44
N PHE A 133 -4.19 -29.94 -22.14
CA PHE A 133 -5.19 -30.57 -21.28
C PHE A 133 -6.60 -29.99 -21.48
N LEU A 134 -6.73 -28.72 -21.85
CA LEU A 134 -8.01 -28.04 -22.06
C LEU A 134 -8.55 -28.20 -23.49
N ALA A 135 -7.69 -28.56 -24.45
CA ALA A 135 -8.06 -28.81 -25.84
C ALA A 135 -8.45 -30.27 -26.13
N GLY A 136 -8.44 -31.14 -25.11
CA GLY A 136 -9.01 -32.50 -25.16
C GLY A 136 -10.43 -32.54 -24.62
#